data_AF-A0A329TV17-F1
#
_entry.id   AF-A0A329TV17-F1
#
_cell.length_a   1.000
_cell.length_b   1.000
_cell.length_c   1.000
_cell.angle_alpha   90.00
_cell.angle_beta   90.00
_cell.angle_gamma   90.00
#
_symmetry.space_group_name_H-M   'P 1'
#
loop_
_entity.id
_entity.type
_entity.pdbx_description
1 polymer ?
#
loop_
_entity_poly.entity_id
_entity_poly.type
_entity_poly.pdbx_seq_one_letter_code
_entity_poly.pdbx_strand_id
1 'polypeptide(L)'
;MSQSLSRRSFLKCAGSGAVSLAAALLTGVSAAAAQPRVMGQPALLDGKAAVELLGYAPAPGLGGVLVYLSVENLSARTLPVGASYLHSRDVSTLKELYSLDSGVTARCGGQSVPCGSFAAPLYAENAADASAFTLNLAAGRGAMLHCFCAVPEDWEALELSYRPAFAAGQPVEFVVRRDADAVRLGPVPATPAEVGSVVDL
;
A
#
# COMPACT_ATOMS: atom_id res chain seq x y z
N MET A 1 -1.26 -21.93 -6.05
CA MET A 1 -2.37 -21.94 -5.07
C MET A 1 -2.58 -20.52 -4.60
N SER A 2 -3.69 -19.87 -4.98
CA SER A 2 -3.99 -18.49 -4.56
C SER A 2 -4.41 -18.49 -3.09
N GLN A 3 -3.61 -17.88 -2.22
CA GLN A 3 -3.98 -17.76 -0.81
C GLN A 3 -5.03 -16.65 -0.68
N SER A 4 -6.29 -17.05 -0.50
CA SER A 4 -7.38 -16.14 -0.13
C SER A 4 -7.24 -15.81 1.35
N LEU A 5 -6.81 -14.59 1.68
CA LEU A 5 -6.68 -14.10 3.05
C LEU A 5 -7.99 -13.42 3.46
N SER A 6 -8.73 -14.01 4.41
CA SER A 6 -9.98 -13.42 4.91
C SER A 6 -9.75 -12.06 5.59
N ARG A 7 -10.73 -11.14 5.58
CA ARG A 7 -10.69 -9.86 6.31
C ARG A 7 -10.27 -10.01 7.78
N ARG A 8 -10.65 -11.12 8.44
CA ARG A 8 -10.27 -11.43 9.84
C ARG A 8 -8.81 -11.90 9.96
N SER A 9 -8.29 -12.64 8.99
CA SER A 9 -6.87 -13.03 8.94
C SER A 9 -5.99 -11.84 8.56
N PHE A 10 -6.47 -11.01 7.64
CA PHE A 10 -5.89 -9.74 7.24
C PHE A 10 -5.81 -8.74 8.41
N LEU A 11 -6.88 -8.59 9.19
CA LEU A 11 -6.89 -7.79 10.42
C LEU A 11 -6.01 -8.39 11.52
N LYS A 12 -5.78 -9.71 11.54
CA LYS A 12 -4.79 -10.34 12.41
C LYS A 12 -3.36 -10.08 11.93
N CYS A 13 -3.09 -10.03 10.62
CA CYS A 13 -1.78 -9.62 10.09
C CYS A 13 -1.52 -8.13 10.33
N ALA A 14 -2.49 -7.27 10.00
CA ALA A 14 -2.41 -5.83 10.21
C ALA A 14 -2.44 -5.44 11.70
N GLY A 15 -3.21 -6.14 12.54
CA GLY A 15 -3.18 -6.00 14.00
C GLY A 15 -1.98 -6.67 14.66
N SER A 16 -1.33 -7.60 13.95
CA SER A 16 0.00 -8.11 14.31
C SER A 16 1.10 -7.13 13.91
N GLY A 17 0.82 -6.05 13.16
CA GLY A 17 1.79 -4.99 12.87
C GLY A 17 2.41 -4.39 14.14
N ALA A 18 1.59 -4.08 15.15
CA ALA A 18 2.06 -3.60 16.45
C ALA A 18 2.88 -4.65 17.24
N VAL A 19 2.59 -5.95 17.10
CA VAL A 19 3.31 -7.05 17.78
C VAL A 19 4.60 -7.43 17.05
N SER A 20 4.56 -7.44 15.71
CA SER A 20 5.70 -7.69 14.82
C SER A 20 6.66 -6.50 14.80
N LEU A 21 6.18 -5.26 14.96
CA LEU A 21 7.02 -4.09 15.15
C LEU A 21 7.58 -4.01 16.57
N ALA A 22 6.82 -4.37 17.61
CA ALA A 22 7.38 -4.52 18.96
C ALA A 22 8.52 -5.54 18.97
N ALA A 23 8.36 -6.67 18.28
CA ALA A 23 9.43 -7.63 18.05
C ALA A 23 10.57 -7.03 17.20
N ALA A 24 10.28 -6.32 16.11
CA ALA A 24 11.28 -5.67 15.26
C ALA A 24 12.12 -4.61 16.00
N LEU A 25 11.50 -3.79 16.85
CA LEU A 25 12.16 -2.80 17.69
C LEU A 25 13.00 -3.48 18.80
N LEU A 26 12.51 -4.60 19.36
CA LEU A 26 13.26 -5.43 20.32
C LEU A 26 14.46 -6.15 19.67
N THR A 27 14.38 -6.48 18.38
CA THR A 27 15.46 -7.15 17.61
C THR A 27 16.35 -6.17 16.83
N GLY A 28 16.19 -4.85 17.01
CA GLY A 28 17.08 -3.85 16.42
C GLY A 28 16.93 -3.65 14.91
N VAL A 29 15.70 -3.76 14.37
CA VAL A 29 15.45 -3.52 12.95
C VAL A 29 15.92 -2.12 12.55
N SER A 30 16.95 -2.11 11.71
CA SER A 30 17.59 -0.90 11.20
C SER A 30 16.61 -0.06 10.39
N ALA A 31 16.73 1.26 10.55
CA ALA A 31 16.05 2.27 9.74
C ALA A 31 16.19 1.96 8.23
N ALA A 32 15.23 2.44 7.45
CA ALA A 32 15.14 2.26 6.00
C ALA A 32 16.44 2.68 5.28
N ALA A 33 17.37 1.74 5.12
CA ALA A 33 18.53 1.80 4.22
C ALA A 33 19.35 0.51 4.38
N ALA A 34 19.08 -0.51 3.56
CA ALA A 34 20.09 -1.52 3.22
C ALA A 34 19.64 -2.43 2.06
N GLN A 35 18.37 -2.87 2.06
CA GLN A 35 17.83 -3.82 1.07
C GLN A 35 16.33 -3.63 0.89
N PRO A 36 15.78 -3.84 -0.33
CA PRO A 36 14.34 -3.88 -0.54
C PRO A 36 13.66 -4.93 0.33
N ARG A 37 12.46 -4.60 0.82
CA ARG A 37 11.64 -5.50 1.65
C ARG A 37 10.76 -6.39 0.78
N VAL A 38 10.54 -7.61 1.24
CA VAL A 38 9.58 -8.55 0.62
C VAL A 38 8.31 -8.65 1.46
N MET A 39 7.30 -9.37 0.96
CA MET A 39 6.05 -9.59 1.69
C MET A 39 6.33 -10.11 3.11
N GLY A 40 5.62 -9.58 4.10
CA GLY A 40 5.76 -10.00 5.51
C GLY A 40 6.87 -9.29 6.29
N GLN A 41 7.67 -8.44 5.64
CA GLN A 41 8.75 -7.70 6.29
C GLN A 41 8.37 -6.23 6.52
N PRO A 42 8.11 -5.81 7.77
CA PRO A 42 7.82 -4.42 8.06
C PRO A 42 9.07 -3.53 7.95
N ALA A 43 8.86 -2.26 7.66
CA ALA A 43 9.88 -1.21 7.65
C ALA A 43 9.38 0.06 8.33
N LEU A 44 10.31 0.84 8.87
CA LEU A 44 10.04 2.07 9.60
C LEU A 44 10.32 3.29 8.72
N LEU A 45 9.32 4.17 8.58
CA LEU A 45 9.41 5.46 7.89
C LEU A 45 9.65 6.58 8.89
N ASP A 46 10.87 7.12 8.93
CA ASP A 46 11.29 8.25 9.77
C ASP A 46 10.87 8.13 11.26
N GLY A 47 10.70 6.91 11.77
CA GLY A 47 10.18 6.68 13.13
C GLY A 47 8.70 7.03 13.34
N LYS A 48 7.97 7.41 12.28
CA LYS A 48 6.58 7.89 12.33
C LYS A 48 5.56 6.83 11.97
N ALA A 49 5.90 5.96 11.02
CA ALA A 49 4.98 4.93 10.55
C ALA A 49 5.69 3.60 10.29
N ALA A 50 4.99 2.50 10.52
CA ALA A 50 5.38 1.19 10.03
C ALA A 50 4.68 0.91 8.71
N VAL A 51 5.40 0.31 7.77
CA VAL A 51 4.88 -0.08 6.47
C VAL A 51 5.28 -1.50 6.11
N GLU A 52 4.39 -2.22 5.45
CA GLU A 52 4.60 -3.62 5.09
C GLU A 52 3.96 -3.93 3.74
N LEU A 53 4.65 -4.73 2.92
CA LEU A 53 4.07 -5.31 1.71
C LEU A 53 3.17 -6.49 2.10
N LEU A 54 1.88 -6.38 1.76
CA LEU A 54 0.88 -7.40 2.05
C LEU A 54 0.70 -8.37 0.88
N GLY A 55 1.17 -8.00 -0.31
CA GLY A 55 1.12 -8.78 -1.53
C GLY A 55 0.49 -8.00 -2.69
N TYR A 56 0.12 -8.70 -3.75
CA TYR A 56 -0.52 -8.10 -4.92
C TYR A 56 -1.60 -8.99 -5.52
N ALA A 57 -2.50 -8.40 -6.31
CA ALA A 57 -3.46 -9.12 -7.15
C ALA A 57 -3.30 -8.71 -8.63
N PRO A 58 -3.43 -9.66 -9.59
CA PRO A 58 -3.47 -9.33 -11.02
C PRO A 58 -4.68 -8.45 -11.35
N ALA A 59 -4.46 -7.34 -12.05
CA ALA A 59 -5.49 -6.40 -12.50
C ALA A 59 -5.41 -6.21 -14.04
N PRO A 60 -5.63 -7.28 -14.83
CA PRO A 60 -5.41 -7.25 -16.28
C PRO A 60 -6.31 -6.22 -17.00
N GLY A 61 -7.52 -5.97 -16.49
CA GLY A 61 -8.42 -4.94 -17.05
C GLY A 61 -7.88 -3.51 -16.91
N LEU A 62 -6.90 -3.29 -16.02
CA LEU A 62 -6.18 -2.03 -15.86
C LEU A 62 -4.78 -2.06 -16.51
N GLY A 63 -4.40 -3.16 -17.16
CA GLY A 63 -3.09 -3.33 -17.78
C GLY A 63 -1.95 -3.51 -16.77
N GLY A 64 -2.21 -4.16 -15.64
CA GLY A 64 -1.15 -4.39 -14.65
C GLY A 64 -1.57 -5.13 -13.39
N VAL A 65 -1.09 -4.64 -12.24
CA VAL A 65 -1.31 -5.25 -10.93
C VAL A 65 -1.78 -4.22 -9.90
N LEU A 66 -2.50 -4.71 -8.89
CA LEU A 66 -2.84 -3.98 -7.67
C LEU A 66 -2.00 -4.51 -6.52
N VAL A 67 -1.05 -3.71 -6.04
CA VAL A 67 -0.20 -4.01 -4.89
C VAL A 67 -0.80 -3.40 -3.63
N TYR A 68 -0.72 -4.13 -2.53
CA TYR A 68 -1.26 -3.72 -1.24
C TYR A 68 -0.12 -3.47 -0.25
N LEU A 69 -0.04 -2.24 0.27
CA LEU A 69 0.83 -1.91 1.41
C LEU A 69 -0.03 -1.57 2.63
N SER A 70 0.37 -2.01 3.82
CA SER A 70 -0.21 -1.46 5.05
C SER A 70 0.64 -0.28 5.53
N VAL A 71 -0.01 0.71 6.11
CA VAL A 71 0.64 1.84 6.79
C VAL A 71 0.02 1.96 8.18
N GLU A 72 0.83 1.90 9.23
CA GLU A 72 0.41 2.09 10.61
C GLU A 72 1.06 3.35 11.18
N ASN A 73 0.26 4.25 11.75
CA ASN A 73 0.76 5.46 12.37
C ASN A 73 1.25 5.18 13.80
N LEU A 74 2.56 5.27 14.00
CA LEU A 74 3.24 5.05 15.28
C LEU A 74 3.46 6.35 16.05
N SER A 75 3.19 7.49 15.42
CA SER A 75 3.38 8.79 16.03
C SER A 75 2.18 9.18 16.89
N ALA A 76 2.39 10.14 17.80
CA ALA A 76 1.30 10.74 18.56
C ALA A 76 0.49 11.77 17.74
N ARG A 77 0.84 12.00 16.46
CA ARG A 77 0.24 13.00 15.58
C ARG A 77 -0.50 12.32 14.45
N THR A 78 -1.50 12.98 13.91
CA THR A 78 -2.14 12.54 12.66
C THR A 78 -1.16 12.63 11.49
N LEU A 79 -1.16 11.63 10.62
CA LEU A 79 -0.29 11.57 9.44
C LEU A 79 -1.12 11.67 8.14
N PRO A 80 -0.81 12.63 7.24
CA PRO A 80 -1.45 12.70 5.92
C PRO A 80 -0.85 11.62 5.00
N VAL A 81 -1.50 10.46 4.90
CA VAL A 81 -0.92 9.28 4.24
C VAL A 81 -0.80 9.44 2.72
N GLY A 82 -1.74 10.16 2.10
CA GLY A 82 -1.77 10.38 0.65
C GLY A 82 -3.19 10.55 0.12
N ALA A 83 -3.36 10.35 -1.19
CA ALA A 83 -4.66 10.43 -1.85
C ALA A 83 -5.72 9.59 -1.13
N SER A 84 -6.88 10.19 -0.89
CA SER A 84 -8.00 9.51 -0.22
C SER A 84 -8.71 8.54 -1.16
N TYR A 85 -9.21 7.43 -0.64
CA TYR A 85 -10.13 6.56 -1.38
C TYR A 85 -11.38 7.31 -1.89
N LEU A 86 -11.79 8.39 -1.23
CA LEU A 86 -12.89 9.23 -1.71
C LEU A 86 -12.57 9.88 -3.05
N HIS A 87 -11.32 10.31 -3.27
CA HIS A 87 -10.85 10.84 -4.55
C HIS A 87 -10.93 9.78 -5.65
N SER A 88 -10.69 8.51 -5.30
CA SER A 88 -10.68 7.42 -6.25
C SER A 88 -12.07 7.10 -6.84
N ARG A 89 -13.16 7.60 -6.23
CA ARG A 89 -14.53 7.42 -6.71
C ARG A 89 -14.85 8.21 -7.98
N ASP A 90 -14.08 9.27 -8.24
CA ASP A 90 -14.25 10.11 -9.43
C ASP A 90 -13.34 9.67 -10.59
N VAL A 91 -12.53 8.61 -10.40
CA VAL A 91 -11.63 8.10 -11.44
C VAL A 91 -12.41 7.39 -12.53
N SER A 92 -12.20 7.81 -13.77
CA SER A 92 -12.85 7.25 -14.96
C SER A 92 -11.86 6.80 -16.03
N THR A 93 -10.60 7.24 -15.94
CA THR A 93 -9.54 6.91 -16.91
C THR A 93 -8.28 6.35 -16.25
N LEU A 94 -7.46 5.60 -17.01
CA LEU A 94 -6.14 5.15 -16.55
C LEU A 94 -5.21 6.32 -16.23
N LYS A 95 -5.33 7.44 -16.95
CA LYS A 95 -4.53 8.64 -16.69
C LYS A 95 -4.85 9.21 -15.32
N GLU A 96 -6.13 9.31 -14.96
CA GLU A 96 -6.57 9.76 -13.64
C GLU A 96 -6.12 8.79 -12.55
N LEU A 97 -6.27 7.48 -12.78
CA LEU A 97 -5.80 6.44 -11.87
C LEU A 97 -4.30 6.61 -11.55
N TYR A 98 -3.45 6.71 -12.58
CA TYR A 98 -2.01 6.88 -12.43
C TYR A 98 -1.58 8.30 -11.99
N SER A 99 -2.53 9.23 -11.86
CA SER A 99 -2.29 10.55 -11.28
C SER A 99 -2.61 10.61 -9.79
N LEU A 100 -3.28 9.58 -9.23
CA LEU A 100 -3.46 9.46 -7.80
C LEU A 100 -2.11 9.25 -7.12
N ASP A 101 -1.75 10.13 -6.20
CA ASP A 101 -0.44 10.13 -5.59
C ASP A 101 -0.51 10.03 -4.07
N SER A 102 0.17 9.01 -3.55
CA SER A 102 0.45 8.85 -2.11
C SER A 102 1.97 8.84 -1.84
N GLY A 103 2.81 9.13 -2.83
CA GLY A 103 4.26 9.03 -2.76
C GLY A 103 4.82 7.66 -3.15
N VAL A 104 4.08 6.91 -3.98
CA VAL A 104 4.52 5.60 -4.48
C VAL A 104 5.04 5.73 -5.91
N THR A 105 6.21 5.15 -6.17
CA THR A 105 6.74 4.96 -7.52
C THR A 105 7.02 3.49 -7.77
N ALA A 106 7.03 3.07 -9.04
CA ALA A 106 7.20 1.67 -9.40
C ALA A 106 8.17 1.49 -10.57
N ARG A 107 8.93 0.41 -10.54
CA ARG A 107 9.85 0.00 -11.60
C ARG A 107 9.70 -1.49 -11.91
N CYS A 108 9.64 -1.83 -13.19
CA CYS A 108 9.60 -3.22 -13.66
C CYS A 108 10.79 -3.46 -14.59
N GLY A 109 11.58 -4.49 -14.32
CA GLY A 109 12.80 -4.77 -15.10
C GLY A 109 13.79 -3.59 -15.12
N GLY A 110 13.87 -2.82 -14.03
CA GLY A 110 14.71 -1.63 -13.94
C GLY A 110 14.24 -0.41 -14.75
N GLN A 111 13.03 -0.43 -15.31
CA GLN A 111 12.41 0.71 -15.99
C GLN A 111 11.27 1.27 -15.16
N SER A 112 11.12 2.60 -15.11
CA SER A 112 9.97 3.22 -14.46
C SER A 112 8.70 2.86 -15.20
N VAL A 113 7.65 2.50 -14.45
CA VAL A 113 6.33 2.21 -15.01
C VAL A 113 5.28 3.17 -14.43
N PRO A 114 4.21 3.48 -15.17
CA PRO A 114 3.08 4.23 -14.63
C PRO A 114 2.51 3.55 -13.38
N CYS A 115 2.33 4.34 -12.32
CA CYS A 115 1.66 3.86 -11.12
C CYS A 115 0.85 4.97 -10.44
N GLY A 116 -0.23 4.58 -9.79
CA GLY A 116 -1.06 5.45 -8.98
C GLY A 116 -1.45 4.78 -7.68
N SER A 117 -1.70 5.56 -6.63
CA SER A 117 -2.03 5.01 -5.33
C SER A 117 -2.96 5.88 -4.52
N PHE A 118 -3.85 5.24 -3.77
CA PHE A 118 -4.68 5.88 -2.75
C PHE A 118 -4.72 5.05 -1.47
N ALA A 119 -5.06 5.72 -0.37
CA ALA A 119 -5.17 5.15 0.96
C ALA A 119 -6.64 4.94 1.35
N ALA A 120 -6.93 3.79 1.95
CA ALA A 120 -8.21 3.45 2.55
C ALA A 120 -8.01 3.00 4.00
N PRO A 121 -8.86 3.43 4.95
CA PRO A 121 -8.72 3.01 6.35
C PRO A 121 -9.00 1.50 6.53
N LEU A 122 -8.26 0.83 7.41
CA LEU A 122 -8.44 -0.60 7.70
C LEU A 122 -9.65 -0.90 8.60
N TYR A 123 -10.13 0.12 9.33
CA TYR A 123 -11.23 0.06 10.29
C TYR A 123 -12.26 1.17 10.01
N ALA A 124 -13.52 0.96 10.40
CA ALA A 124 -14.61 1.89 10.12
C ALA A 124 -14.38 3.32 10.67
N GLU A 125 -14.77 4.30 9.85
CA GLU A 125 -15.02 5.76 9.97
C GLU A 125 -14.23 6.63 10.98
N ASN A 126 -13.90 6.15 12.19
CA ASN A 126 -13.20 6.94 13.22
C ASN A 126 -11.67 6.72 13.24
N ALA A 127 -11.14 5.91 12.33
CA ALA A 127 -9.70 5.61 12.26
C ALA A 127 -8.88 6.68 11.49
N ALA A 128 -9.56 7.50 10.68
CA ALA A 128 -8.93 8.52 9.86
C ALA A 128 -9.93 9.64 9.57
N ASP A 129 -9.43 10.88 9.51
CA ASP A 129 -10.18 11.99 8.92
C ASP A 129 -9.89 11.99 7.42
N ALA A 130 -10.84 11.47 6.63
CA ALA A 130 -10.73 11.43 5.19
C ALA A 130 -11.39 12.68 4.60
N SER A 131 -10.59 13.56 4.01
CA SER A 131 -11.14 14.53 3.06
C SER A 131 -11.34 13.87 1.70
N ALA A 132 -12.02 14.57 0.79
CA ALA A 132 -12.12 14.14 -0.60
C ALA A 132 -10.73 13.86 -1.21
N PHE A 133 -9.67 14.54 -0.77
CA PHE A 133 -8.36 14.49 -1.39
C PHE A 133 -7.32 13.72 -0.58
N THR A 134 -7.35 13.78 0.75
CA THR A 134 -6.28 13.23 1.60
C THR A 134 -6.86 12.37 2.72
N LEU A 135 -6.28 11.18 2.92
CA LEU A 135 -6.54 10.37 4.10
C LEU A 135 -5.58 10.78 5.24
N ASN A 136 -6.12 11.31 6.33
CA ASN A 136 -5.35 11.64 7.53
C ASN A 136 -5.49 10.54 8.59
N LEU A 137 -4.43 9.77 8.80
CA LEU A 137 -4.43 8.60 9.68
C LEU A 137 -4.15 9.01 11.13
N ALA A 138 -5.08 8.74 12.04
CA ALA A 138 -4.92 9.07 13.46
C ALA A 138 -3.84 8.22 14.13
N ALA A 139 -3.36 8.65 15.30
CA ALA A 139 -2.34 7.93 16.09
C ALA A 139 -2.79 6.49 16.42
N GLY A 140 -1.91 5.52 16.23
CA GLY A 140 -2.18 4.10 16.49
C GLY A 140 -3.21 3.47 15.54
N ARG A 141 -3.50 4.11 14.40
CA ARG A 141 -4.42 3.59 13.39
C ARG A 141 -3.65 3.14 12.15
N GLY A 142 -4.28 2.26 11.37
CA GLY A 142 -3.74 1.73 10.13
C GLY A 142 -4.62 1.98 8.91
N ALA A 143 -3.97 2.11 7.75
CA ALA A 143 -4.57 2.23 6.43
C ALA A 143 -3.94 1.21 5.46
N MET A 144 -4.66 0.90 4.39
CA MET A 144 -4.14 0.17 3.24
C MET A 144 -3.90 1.15 2.09
N LEU A 145 -2.71 1.11 1.51
CA LEU A 145 -2.44 1.71 0.20
C LEU A 145 -2.79 0.69 -0.88
N HIS A 146 -3.62 1.13 -1.82
CA HIS A 146 -3.91 0.44 -3.06
C HIS A 146 -3.02 1.05 -4.14
N CYS A 147 -2.02 0.31 -4.59
CA CYS A 147 -1.04 0.78 -5.57
C CYS A 147 -1.25 0.07 -6.91
N PHE A 148 -1.74 0.79 -7.90
CA PHE A 148 -1.95 0.28 -9.26
C PHE A 148 -0.68 0.53 -10.05
N CYS A 149 -0.08 -0.51 -10.62
CA CYS A 149 1.14 -0.40 -11.41
C CYS A 149 0.92 -1.06 -12.77
N ALA A 150 1.19 -0.32 -13.85
CA ALA A 150 1.22 -0.88 -15.20
C ALA A 150 2.44 -1.79 -15.33
N VAL A 151 2.24 -3.07 -15.61
CA VAL A 151 3.34 -4.03 -15.77
C VAL A 151 3.16 -4.82 -17.06
N PRO A 152 4.26 -5.17 -17.77
CA PRO A 152 4.18 -6.00 -18.96
C PRO A 152 3.68 -7.41 -18.62
N GLU A 153 3.10 -8.13 -19.57
CA GLU A 153 2.52 -9.46 -19.34
C GLU A 153 3.53 -10.51 -18.88
N ASP A 154 4.82 -10.33 -19.12
CA ASP A 154 5.92 -11.23 -18.80
C ASP A 154 6.77 -10.73 -17.61
N TRP A 155 6.26 -9.79 -16.82
CA TRP A 155 6.97 -9.31 -15.63
C TRP A 155 7.26 -10.45 -14.64
N GLU A 156 8.39 -10.33 -13.93
CA GLU A 156 8.82 -11.29 -12.89
C GLU A 156 8.90 -10.64 -11.50
N ALA A 157 9.46 -9.43 -11.46
CA ALA A 157 9.62 -8.63 -10.26
C ALA A 157 9.21 -7.17 -10.52
N LEU A 158 8.53 -6.58 -9.54
CA LEU A 158 8.13 -5.18 -9.51
C LEU A 158 8.74 -4.54 -8.26
N GLU A 159 9.54 -3.52 -8.46
CA GLU A 159 10.13 -2.70 -7.40
C GLU A 159 9.16 -1.55 -7.08
N LEU A 160 8.82 -1.34 -5.80
CA LEU A 160 8.06 -0.18 -5.34
C LEU A 160 8.90 0.64 -4.38
N SER A 161 8.90 1.96 -4.55
CA SER A 161 9.47 2.90 -3.61
C SER A 161 8.36 3.73 -2.99
N TYR A 162 8.27 3.74 -1.67
CA TYR A 162 7.29 4.55 -0.92
C TYR A 162 8.01 5.68 -0.16
N ARG A 163 7.71 6.92 -0.54
CA ARG A 163 8.19 8.15 0.08
C ARG A 163 7.02 9.14 0.27
N PRO A 164 6.24 9.00 1.35
CA PRO A 164 5.14 9.92 1.60
C PRO A 164 5.64 11.28 2.10
N ALA A 165 4.85 12.33 1.88
CA ALA A 165 5.21 13.70 2.27
C ALA A 165 5.48 13.88 3.78
N PHE A 166 4.84 13.07 4.64
CA PHE A 166 5.07 13.14 6.09
C PHE A 166 6.40 12.52 6.55
N ALA A 167 7.07 11.73 5.69
CA ALA A 167 8.35 11.08 5.95
C ALA A 167 9.30 11.34 4.78
N ALA A 168 9.96 12.50 4.82
CA ALA A 168 10.83 13.00 3.75
C ALA A 168 12.26 12.44 3.79
N GLY A 169 12.57 11.54 4.73
CA GLY A 169 13.85 10.83 4.78
C GLY A 169 14.03 9.83 3.65
N GLN A 170 14.75 8.74 3.93
CA GLN A 170 14.97 7.68 2.96
C GLN A 170 13.64 6.96 2.64
N PRO A 171 13.40 6.64 1.36
CA PRO A 171 12.22 5.87 0.98
C PRO A 171 12.32 4.45 1.53
N VAL A 172 11.17 3.79 1.66
CA VAL A 172 11.16 2.33 1.83
C VAL A 172 11.00 1.68 0.47
N GLU A 173 11.92 0.79 0.15
CA GLU A 173 11.91 0.00 -1.08
C GLU A 173 11.29 -1.39 -0.81
N PHE A 174 10.46 -1.85 -1.75
CA PHE A 174 9.84 -3.17 -1.74
C PHE A 174 10.06 -3.90 -3.07
N VAL A 175 10.10 -5.22 -3.03
CA VAL A 175 10.08 -6.08 -4.22
C VAL A 175 8.89 -7.01 -4.15
N VAL A 176 8.03 -6.94 -5.16
CA VAL A 176 6.89 -7.82 -5.39
C VAL A 176 7.29 -8.85 -6.45
N ARG A 177 7.05 -10.13 -6.16
CA ARG A 177 7.36 -11.26 -7.06
C ARG A 177 6.07 -11.91 -7.55
N ARG A 178 5.96 -12.09 -8.86
CA ARG A 178 4.73 -12.55 -9.53
C ARG A 178 4.14 -13.82 -8.93
N ASP A 179 4.93 -14.85 -8.63
CA ASP A 179 4.32 -16.10 -8.13
C ASP A 179 4.28 -16.22 -6.61
N ALA A 180 5.23 -15.57 -5.92
CA ALA A 180 5.39 -15.74 -4.48
C ALA A 180 4.46 -14.82 -3.67
N ASP A 181 4.15 -13.63 -4.20
CA ASP A 181 3.50 -12.57 -3.41
C ASP A 181 2.04 -12.32 -3.83
N ALA A 182 1.47 -13.23 -4.64
CA ALA A 182 0.09 -13.15 -5.11
C ALA A 182 -0.92 -13.46 -3.99
N VAL A 183 -1.81 -12.52 -3.72
CA VAL A 183 -2.86 -12.59 -2.69
C VAL A 183 -4.18 -12.03 -3.24
N ARG A 184 -5.28 -12.32 -2.55
CA ARG A 184 -6.57 -11.68 -2.82
C ARG A 184 -7.13 -11.09 -1.53
N LEU A 185 -6.93 -9.78 -1.34
CA LEU A 185 -7.34 -9.05 -0.13
C LEU A 185 -8.68 -8.30 -0.28
N GLY A 186 -9.26 -8.33 -1.47
CA GLY A 186 -10.53 -7.65 -1.77
C GLY A 186 -10.94 -7.85 -3.24
N PRO A 187 -12.00 -7.16 -3.69
CA PRO A 187 -12.30 -7.03 -5.11
C PRO A 187 -11.13 -6.39 -5.85
N VAL A 188 -10.92 -6.82 -7.09
CA VAL A 188 -9.92 -6.23 -7.99
C VAL A 188 -10.70 -5.57 -9.12
N PRO A 189 -10.52 -4.27 -9.36
CA PRO A 189 -11.26 -3.55 -10.37
C PRO A 189 -10.81 -4.00 -11.76
N ALA A 190 -11.77 -4.21 -12.65
CA ALA A 190 -11.52 -4.51 -14.06
C ALA A 190 -11.46 -3.25 -14.92
N THR A 191 -12.00 -2.14 -14.43
CA THR A 191 -12.03 -0.84 -15.14
C THR A 191 -11.72 0.32 -14.19
N PRO A 192 -11.25 1.48 -14.69
CA PRO A 192 -10.96 2.63 -13.83
C PRO A 192 -12.18 3.09 -13.01
N ALA A 193 -13.39 3.01 -13.57
CA ALA A 193 -14.63 3.37 -12.88
C ALA A 193 -14.96 2.47 -11.68
N GLU A 194 -14.43 1.25 -11.63
CA GLU A 194 -14.62 0.34 -10.50
C GLU A 194 -13.66 0.61 -9.34
N VAL A 195 -12.60 1.40 -9.56
CA VAL A 195 -11.53 1.65 -8.58
C VAL A 195 -12.10 2.20 -7.28
N GLY A 196 -13.07 3.12 -7.32
CA GLY A 196 -13.70 3.68 -6.14
C GLY A 196 -14.53 2.70 -5.30
N SER A 197 -14.90 1.55 -5.87
CA SER A 197 -15.71 0.52 -5.19
C SER A 197 -14.89 -0.55 -4.48
N VAL A 198 -13.56 -0.58 -4.70
CA VAL A 198 -12.70 -1.64 -4.14
C VAL A 198 -12.59 -1.59 -2.61
N VAL A 199 -13.00 -0.47 -2.03
CA VAL A 199 -12.92 -0.13 -0.61
C VAL A 199 -14.25 -0.23 0.13
N ASP A 200 -15.37 -0.36 -0.59
CA ASP A 200 -16.70 -0.48 0.01
C ASP A 200 -16.90 -1.93 0.50
N LEU A 201 -16.43 -2.24 1.74
CA LEU A 201 -16.50 -3.55 2.41
C LEU A 201 -17.02 -3.52 3.85
#